data_AF-A0A089LKF5-F1
#
_entry.id   AF-A0A089LKF5-F1
#
_cell.length_a   1.000
_cell.length_b   1.000
_cell.length_c   1.000
_cell.angle_alpha   90.00
_cell.angle_beta   90.00
_cell.angle_gamma   90.00
#
_symmetry.space_group_name_H-M   'P 1'
#
loop_
_entity.id
_entity.type
_entity.pdbx_description
1 polymer ?
#
loop_
_entity_poly.entity_id
_entity_poly.type
_entity_poly.pdbx_seq_one_letter_code
_entity_poly.pdbx_strand_id
1 'polypeptide(L)'
;MSVARKLNRRYLMIIVLVLTAGLSLLLAGCGKTENSAREQVRVLSQEEVVAVFAEQDLALQAGEEVPSSTFQLELNGLKPQTYSLDGVELSLYQFASEEERSAGWKAFGEQTAAADLIPFKDYQEGSVLMFYIHGVSGAEGQKWNGQIDMQLKAVMQGLIAAQ
;
A
#
# COMPACT_ATOMS: atom_id res chain seq x y z
N MET A 1 -68.40 -0.71 43.50
CA MET A 1 -67.36 -1.47 42.75
C MET A 1 -67.54 -1.17 41.27
N SER A 2 -66.65 -0.46 40.56
CA SER A 2 -65.50 -1.11 39.91
C SER A 2 -64.61 -0.05 39.24
N VAL A 3 -64.07 0.89 40.02
CA VAL A 3 -63.03 1.84 39.56
C VAL A 3 -61.71 1.11 39.25
N ALA A 4 -61.47 -0.04 39.89
CA ALA A 4 -60.29 -0.88 39.70
C ALA A 4 -60.13 -1.49 38.29
N ARG A 5 -61.22 -1.84 37.59
CA ARG A 5 -61.14 -2.39 36.22
C ARG A 5 -60.71 -1.36 35.17
N LYS A 6 -61.01 -0.07 35.39
CA LYS A 6 -60.64 1.01 34.46
C LYS A 6 -59.16 1.36 34.57
N LEU A 7 -58.58 1.23 35.77
CA LEU A 7 -57.16 1.49 36.03
C LEU A 7 -56.27 0.42 35.39
N ASN A 8 -56.63 -0.86 35.51
CA ASN A 8 -55.89 -1.97 34.87
C ASN A 8 -55.92 -1.90 33.34
N ARG A 9 -57.04 -1.47 32.73
CA ARG A 9 -57.11 -1.32 31.26
C ARG A 9 -56.27 -0.15 30.75
N ARG A 10 -56.16 0.95 31.51
CA ARG A 10 -55.28 2.08 31.18
C ARG A 10 -53.81 1.71 31.35
N TYR A 11 -53.46 1.01 32.44
CA TYR A 11 -52.10 0.50 32.65
C TYR A 11 -51.68 -0.53 31.59
N LEU A 12 -52.57 -1.47 31.23
CA LEU A 12 -52.32 -2.44 30.17
C LEU A 12 -52.09 -1.75 28.82
N MET A 13 -52.84 -0.69 28.52
CA MET A 13 -52.67 0.08 27.28
C MET A 13 -51.36 0.89 27.27
N ILE A 14 -50.95 1.45 28.41
CA ILE A 14 -49.67 2.14 28.57
C ILE A 14 -48.49 1.15 28.46
N ILE A 15 -48.59 -0.03 29.07
CA ILE A 15 -47.55 -1.07 29.00
C ILE A 15 -47.40 -1.56 27.54
N VAL A 16 -48.50 -1.79 26.83
CA VAL A 16 -48.46 -2.16 25.41
C VAL A 16 -47.85 -1.05 24.55
N LEU A 17 -48.17 0.23 24.82
CA LEU A 17 -47.57 1.37 24.12
C LEU A 17 -46.07 1.54 24.39
N VAL A 18 -45.61 1.27 25.61
CA VAL A 18 -44.17 1.33 25.97
C VAL A 18 -43.42 0.14 25.36
N LEU A 19 -44.03 -1.05 25.31
CA LEU A 19 -43.44 -2.23 24.69
C LEU A 19 -43.35 -2.10 23.15
N THR A 20 -44.34 -1.49 22.50
CA THR A 20 -44.26 -1.23 21.05
C THR A 20 -43.31 -0.08 20.72
N ALA A 21 -43.23 0.96 21.56
CA ALA A 21 -42.27 2.06 21.38
C ALA A 21 -40.81 1.65 21.61
N GLY A 22 -40.54 0.67 22.50
CA GLY A 22 -39.21 0.14 22.75
C GLY A 22 -38.64 -0.72 21.62
N LEU A 23 -39.49 -1.36 20.83
CA LEU A 23 -39.08 -2.20 19.70
C LEU A 23 -38.63 -1.39 18.48
N SER A 24 -39.04 -0.12 18.38
CA SER A 24 -38.68 0.80 17.30
C SER A 24 -37.23 1.29 17.36
N LEU A 25 -36.54 1.15 18.50
CA LEU A 25 -35.15 1.58 18.65
C LEU A 25 -34.11 0.58 18.13
N LEU A 26 -34.50 -0.64 17.73
CA LEU A 26 -33.58 -1.65 17.18
C LEU A 26 -33.40 -1.56 15.66
N LEU A 27 -34.12 -0.67 14.96
CA LEU A 27 -34.02 -0.50 13.50
C LEU A 27 -33.36 0.81 13.06
N ALA A 28 -32.85 1.60 14.00
CA ALA A 28 -31.87 2.66 13.70
C ALA A 28 -30.44 2.11 13.60
N GLY A 29 -30.29 0.90 13.05
CA GLY A 29 -29.05 0.50 12.39
C GLY A 29 -29.02 1.19 11.03
N CYS A 30 -28.85 2.52 11.03
CA CYS A 30 -28.61 3.28 9.81
C CYS A 30 -27.45 2.63 9.08
N GLY A 31 -27.76 2.07 7.90
CA GLY A 31 -26.77 1.62 6.94
C GLY A 31 -25.77 2.74 6.74
N LYS A 32 -24.57 2.53 7.26
CA LYS A 32 -23.43 3.34 6.90
C LYS A 32 -23.07 2.89 5.50
N THR A 33 -23.58 3.69 4.57
CA THR A 33 -23.26 3.78 3.17
C THR A 33 -21.89 3.19 2.86
N GLU A 34 -21.89 2.33 1.84
CA GLU A 34 -20.75 1.85 1.08
C GLU A 34 -19.84 3.03 0.71
N ASN A 35 -18.94 3.33 1.63
CA ASN A 35 -17.69 4.02 1.42
C ASN A 35 -16.79 3.40 2.48
N SER A 36 -16.40 2.14 2.24
CA SER A 36 -15.06 1.72 2.62
C SER A 36 -14.16 2.71 1.90
N ALA A 37 -13.84 3.82 2.58
CA ALA A 37 -12.67 4.59 2.25
C ALA A 37 -11.57 3.54 2.25
N ARG A 38 -11.12 3.12 1.05
CA ARG A 38 -9.91 2.33 0.94
C ARG A 38 -8.92 3.06 1.82
N GLU A 39 -8.37 2.36 2.80
CA GLU A 39 -7.30 2.90 3.62
C GLU A 39 -6.22 3.28 2.61
N GLN A 40 -6.14 4.58 2.29
CA GLN A 40 -5.32 5.05 1.19
C GLN A 40 -3.90 4.96 1.72
N VAL A 41 -3.14 4.01 1.17
CA VAL A 41 -1.73 3.86 1.50
C VAL A 41 -1.04 5.18 1.18
N ARG A 42 -0.36 5.75 2.17
CA ARG A 42 0.32 7.03 2.00
C ARG A 42 1.51 6.84 1.06
N VAL A 43 1.67 7.73 0.10
CA VAL A 43 2.87 7.78 -0.74
C VAL A 43 3.94 8.59 0.01
N LEU A 44 5.11 7.99 0.20
CA LEU A 44 6.27 8.62 0.83
C LEU A 44 6.94 9.60 -0.14
N SER A 45 7.37 10.75 0.39
CA SER A 45 8.21 11.67 -0.36
C SER A 45 9.61 11.10 -0.59
N GLN A 46 10.38 11.74 -1.47
CA GLN A 46 11.76 11.35 -1.73
C GLN A 46 12.63 11.40 -0.47
N GLU A 47 12.46 12.45 0.34
CA GLU A 47 13.18 12.62 1.60
C GLU A 47 12.85 11.52 2.61
N GLU A 48 11.58 11.10 2.67
CA GLU A 48 11.14 10.02 3.54
C GLU A 48 11.71 8.66 3.11
N VAL A 49 11.71 8.38 1.80
CA VAL A 49 12.35 7.18 1.26
C VAL A 49 13.84 7.18 1.57
N VAL A 50 14.55 8.27 1.31
CA VAL A 50 15.98 8.39 1.63
C VAL A 50 16.25 8.18 3.13
N ALA A 51 15.38 8.70 4.01
CA ALA A 51 15.51 8.49 5.44
C ALA A 51 15.38 7.01 5.83
N VAL A 52 14.40 6.29 5.27
CA VAL A 52 14.21 4.85 5.54
C VAL A 52 15.43 4.03 5.10
N PHE A 53 16.04 4.36 3.97
CA PHE A 53 17.27 3.69 3.54
C PHE A 53 18.46 4.02 4.45
N ALA A 54 18.56 5.27 4.90
CA ALA A 54 19.63 5.71 5.81
C ALA A 54 19.59 4.98 7.16
N GLU A 55 18.41 4.60 7.67
CA GLU A 55 18.28 3.77 8.88
C GLU A 55 18.91 2.37 8.74
N GLN A 56 19.10 1.89 7.50
CA GLN A 56 19.75 0.62 7.19
C GLN A 56 21.20 0.80 6.71
N ASP A 57 21.81 1.95 6.99
CA ASP A 57 23.14 2.34 6.54
C ASP A 57 23.30 2.33 5.00
N LEU A 58 22.20 2.54 4.26
CA LEU A 58 22.20 2.64 2.81
C LEU A 58 22.06 4.10 2.37
N ALA A 59 23.09 4.63 1.72
CA ALA A 59 23.08 6.00 1.21
C ALA A 59 22.45 6.04 -0.19
N LEU A 60 21.20 6.49 -0.28
CA LEU A 60 20.56 6.76 -1.56
C LEU A 60 20.91 8.13 -2.10
N GLN A 61 21.13 8.19 -3.41
CA GLN A 61 21.17 9.41 -4.20
C GLN A 61 19.97 9.45 -5.13
N ALA A 62 19.48 10.65 -5.46
CA ALA A 62 18.45 10.79 -6.49
C ALA A 62 18.97 10.23 -7.82
N GLY A 63 18.15 9.40 -8.48
CA GLY A 63 18.45 8.84 -9.78
C GLY A 63 18.08 9.81 -10.90
N GLU A 64 18.63 9.55 -12.09
CA GLU A 64 18.23 10.26 -13.30
C GLU A 64 17.02 9.56 -13.95
N GLU A 65 16.08 10.35 -14.49
CA GLU A 65 15.01 9.82 -15.33
C GLU A 65 15.61 9.49 -16.71
N VAL A 66 15.55 8.22 -17.09
CA VAL A 66 16.04 7.69 -18.35
C VAL A 66 14.82 7.18 -19.11
N PRO A 67 14.28 7.95 -20.07
CA PRO A 67 13.02 7.62 -20.76
C PRO A 67 13.03 6.26 -21.48
N SER A 68 14.20 5.74 -21.82
CA SER A 68 14.38 4.44 -22.48
C SER A 68 14.68 3.29 -21.50
N SER A 69 14.73 3.54 -20.19
CA SER A 69 14.98 2.50 -19.20
C SER A 69 13.75 1.61 -19.02
N THR A 70 13.94 0.31 -19.23
CA THR A 70 12.91 -0.69 -19.03
C THR A 70 12.42 -0.76 -17.57
N PHE A 71 13.26 -0.36 -16.61
CA PHE A 71 12.92 -0.36 -15.19
C PHE A 71 12.26 0.96 -14.73
N GLN A 72 12.14 1.94 -15.63
CA GLN A 72 11.50 3.24 -15.38
C GLN A 72 10.17 3.41 -16.14
N LEU A 73 9.63 2.31 -16.67
CA LEU A 73 8.37 2.31 -17.40
C LEU A 73 7.20 2.73 -16.50
N GLU A 74 6.21 3.36 -17.12
CA GLU A 74 4.96 3.64 -16.43
C GLU A 74 4.14 2.34 -16.29
N LEU A 75 3.88 1.95 -15.04
CA LEU A 75 3.14 0.73 -14.71
C LEU A 75 1.75 1.12 -14.22
N ASN A 76 0.73 0.83 -15.03
CA ASN A 76 -0.67 1.18 -14.75
C ASN A 76 -0.89 2.67 -14.39
N GLY A 77 -0.21 3.58 -15.09
CA GLY A 77 -0.33 5.02 -14.83
C GLY A 77 0.65 5.55 -13.77
N LEU A 78 1.45 4.68 -13.14
CA LEU A 78 2.39 5.06 -12.09
C LEU A 78 3.83 5.05 -12.61
N LYS A 79 4.51 6.19 -12.53
CA LYS A 79 5.96 6.29 -12.72
C LYS A 79 6.71 5.97 -11.42
N PRO A 80 7.91 5.36 -11.49
CA PRO A 80 8.70 5.15 -10.29
C PRO A 80 9.40 6.42 -9.82
N GLN A 81 9.77 6.42 -8.55
CA GLN A 81 10.85 7.25 -8.04
C GLN A 81 12.18 6.53 -8.30
N THR A 82 13.16 7.24 -8.88
CA THR A 82 14.43 6.65 -9.27
C THR A 82 15.55 7.09 -8.33
N TYR A 83 16.44 6.15 -8.03
CA TYR A 83 17.54 6.33 -7.11
C TYR A 83 18.81 5.65 -7.60
N SER A 84 19.94 6.06 -7.05
CA SER A 84 21.20 5.33 -7.14
C SER A 84 21.68 4.93 -5.76
N LEU A 85 21.99 3.65 -5.59
CA LEU A 85 22.64 3.10 -4.41
C LEU A 85 24.03 2.63 -4.83
N ASP A 86 25.08 3.34 -4.39
CA ASP A 86 26.48 3.03 -4.75
C ASP A 86 26.72 2.86 -6.27
N GLY A 87 26.04 3.68 -7.08
CA GLY A 87 26.14 3.63 -8.54
C GLY A 87 25.25 2.58 -9.20
N VAL A 88 24.44 1.86 -8.43
CA VAL A 88 23.45 0.89 -8.93
C VAL A 88 22.07 1.54 -8.96
N GLU A 89 21.38 1.43 -10.10
CA GLU A 89 20.03 1.97 -10.28
C GLU A 89 19.01 1.21 -9.41
N LEU A 90 18.11 1.98 -8.80
CA LEU A 90 16.97 1.50 -8.04
C LEU A 90 15.71 2.25 -8.49
N SER A 91 14.69 1.51 -8.92
CA SER A 91 13.38 2.06 -9.27
C SER A 91 12.34 1.64 -8.23
N LEU A 92 11.67 2.61 -7.62
CA LEU A 92 10.70 2.39 -6.54
C LEU A 92 9.30 2.84 -6.97
N TYR A 93 8.36 1.91 -6.97
CA TYR A 93 6.94 2.18 -7.21
C TYR A 93 6.17 2.05 -5.89
N GLN A 94 5.37 3.07 -5.59
CA GLN A 94 4.48 3.10 -4.42
C GLN A 94 3.03 3.14 -4.91
N PHE A 95 2.35 2.01 -4.88
CA PHE A 95 0.96 1.87 -5.31
C PHE A 95 -0.01 2.18 -4.17
N ALA A 96 -1.30 2.33 -4.50
CA ALA A 96 -2.32 2.56 -3.47
C ALA A 96 -2.71 1.28 -2.70
N SER A 97 -2.35 0.09 -3.21
CA SER A 97 -2.59 -1.19 -2.53
C SER A 97 -1.70 -2.32 -3.07
N GLU A 98 -1.73 -3.47 -2.40
CA GLU A 98 -1.03 -4.68 -2.87
C GLU A 98 -1.61 -5.21 -4.20
N GLU A 99 -2.92 -5.10 -4.41
CA GLU A 99 -3.56 -5.50 -5.66
C GLU A 99 -3.08 -4.63 -6.82
N GLU A 100 -2.95 -3.32 -6.61
CA GLU A 100 -2.40 -2.40 -7.60
C GLU A 100 -0.92 -2.68 -7.89
N ARG A 101 -0.11 -2.97 -6.85
CA ARG A 101 1.28 -3.42 -7.02
C ARG A 101 1.36 -4.68 -7.87
N SER A 102 0.50 -5.66 -7.58
CA SER A 102 0.46 -6.94 -8.29
C SER A 102 0.03 -6.75 -9.76
N ALA A 103 -0.92 -5.84 -10.01
CA ALA A 103 -1.28 -5.44 -11.37
C ALA A 103 -0.12 -4.72 -12.07
N GLY A 104 0.64 -3.88 -11.36
CA GLY A 104 1.83 -3.19 -11.87
C GLY A 104 2.93 -4.17 -12.27
N TRP A 105 3.18 -5.19 -11.43
CA TRP A 105 4.11 -6.27 -11.74
C TRP A 105 3.70 -7.06 -12.98
N LYS A 106 2.41 -7.36 -13.13
CA LYS A 106 1.88 -7.99 -14.34
C LYS A 106 2.11 -7.11 -15.57
N ALA A 107 1.83 -5.80 -15.46
CA ALA A 107 2.05 -4.85 -16.55
C ALA A 107 3.53 -4.76 -16.94
N PHE A 108 4.46 -4.80 -15.98
CA PHE A 108 5.89 -4.88 -16.26
C PHE A 108 6.19 -6.13 -17.11
N GLY A 109 5.78 -7.31 -16.66
CA GLY A 109 6.02 -8.56 -17.41
C GLY A 109 5.42 -8.56 -18.82
N GLU A 110 4.24 -7.96 -19.02
CA GLU A 110 3.62 -7.81 -20.34
C GLU A 110 4.39 -6.85 -21.25
N GLN A 111 4.81 -5.70 -20.71
CA GLN A 111 5.54 -4.68 -21.47
C GLN A 111 6.98 -5.10 -21.79
N THR A 112 7.59 -5.92 -20.94
CA THR A 112 8.98 -6.36 -21.11
C THR A 112 9.11 -7.77 -21.68
N ALA A 113 8.01 -8.39 -22.11
CA ALA A 113 7.99 -9.79 -22.57
C ALA A 113 8.97 -10.09 -23.72
N ALA A 114 9.26 -9.09 -24.57
CA ALA A 114 10.19 -9.19 -25.69
C ALA A 114 11.53 -8.47 -25.43
N ALA A 115 11.74 -7.91 -24.23
CA ALA A 115 12.95 -7.19 -23.88
C ALA A 115 14.04 -8.14 -23.38
N ASP A 116 15.29 -7.86 -23.74
CA ASP A 116 16.45 -8.51 -23.13
C ASP A 116 16.79 -7.78 -21.84
N LEU A 117 16.31 -8.31 -20.70
CA LEU A 117 16.48 -7.67 -19.40
C LEU A 117 17.86 -7.96 -18.84
N ILE A 118 18.60 -6.89 -18.53
CA ILE A 118 19.81 -7.00 -17.70
C ILE A 118 19.46 -7.55 -16.31
N PRO A 119 20.38 -8.23 -15.61
CA PRO A 119 20.05 -8.87 -14.34
C PRO A 119 19.58 -7.86 -13.29
N PHE A 120 18.53 -8.23 -12.56
CA PHE A 120 17.91 -7.41 -11.53
C PHE A 120 17.33 -8.28 -10.41
N LYS A 121 17.09 -7.65 -9.25
CA LYS A 121 16.20 -8.17 -8.20
C LYS A 121 14.95 -7.33 -8.14
N ASP A 122 13.82 -7.98 -7.99
CA ASP A 122 12.57 -7.35 -7.57
C ASP A 122 12.31 -7.64 -6.09
N TYR A 123 11.76 -6.63 -5.40
CA TYR A 123 11.21 -6.77 -4.06
C TYR A 123 9.77 -6.30 -4.08
N GLN A 124 8.90 -7.10 -3.50
CA GLN A 124 7.46 -6.89 -3.49
C GLN A 124 6.96 -7.09 -2.07
N GLU A 125 6.51 -6.01 -1.43
CA GLU A 125 5.97 -6.02 -0.07
C GLU A 125 4.85 -4.98 0.00
N GLY A 126 3.71 -5.32 0.61
CA GLY A 126 2.54 -4.44 0.66
C GLY A 126 2.21 -3.79 -0.70
N SER A 127 2.11 -2.45 -0.73
CA SER A 127 1.87 -1.69 -1.95
C SER A 127 3.13 -1.26 -2.70
N VAL A 128 4.32 -1.73 -2.30
CA VAL A 128 5.61 -1.29 -2.84
C VAL A 128 6.21 -2.36 -3.76
N LEU A 129 6.69 -1.92 -4.93
CA LEU A 129 7.52 -2.69 -5.85
C LEU A 129 8.84 -1.96 -6.05
N MET A 130 9.95 -2.66 -5.86
CA MET A 130 11.28 -2.10 -6.00
C MET A 130 12.12 -2.97 -6.93
N PHE A 131 12.74 -2.35 -7.94
CA PHE A 131 13.76 -3.00 -8.77
C PHE A 131 15.14 -2.54 -8.36
N TYR A 132 16.06 -3.49 -8.19
CA TYR A 132 17.48 -3.26 -7.97
C TYR A 132 18.27 -3.88 -9.12
N ILE A 133 18.84 -3.04 -9.99
CA ILE A 133 19.35 -3.45 -11.30
C ILE A 133 20.83 -3.84 -11.18
N HIS A 134 21.10 -5.12 -10.95
CA HIS A 134 22.45 -5.62 -10.66
C HIS A 134 23.12 -6.32 -11.87
N GLY A 135 23.73 -5.60 -12.81
CA GLY A 135 24.42 -6.33 -13.90
C GLY A 135 25.16 -5.52 -14.94
N VAL A 136 26.50 -5.59 -14.85
CA VAL A 136 27.52 -5.55 -15.93
C VAL A 136 27.33 -4.56 -17.09
N SER A 137 27.05 -3.30 -16.81
CA SER A 137 27.60 -2.22 -17.66
C SER A 137 27.72 -0.93 -16.85
N GLY A 138 28.94 -0.60 -16.41
CA GLY A 138 29.23 0.77 -15.97
C GLY A 138 30.23 0.95 -14.83
N ALA A 139 30.50 -0.07 -14.01
CA ALA A 139 31.64 -0.08 -13.10
C ALA A 139 31.81 -1.50 -12.52
N GLU A 140 32.99 -2.07 -12.65
CA GLU A 140 33.41 -3.18 -11.79
C GLU A 140 33.23 -2.75 -10.32
N GLY A 141 32.23 -3.28 -9.59
CA GLY A 141 32.07 -2.81 -8.21
C GLY A 141 31.05 -3.54 -7.36
N GLN A 142 29.78 -3.61 -7.76
CA GLN A 142 28.75 -4.13 -6.87
C GLN A 142 28.30 -5.53 -7.26
N LYS A 143 29.10 -6.50 -6.82
CA LYS A 143 28.67 -7.89 -6.77
C LYS A 143 27.50 -7.97 -5.79
N TRP A 144 26.33 -8.36 -6.28
CA TRP A 144 25.22 -8.81 -5.43
C TRP A 144 25.79 -9.70 -4.31
N ASN A 145 25.48 -9.35 -3.06
CA ASN A 145 25.91 -10.09 -1.89
C ASN A 145 24.74 -10.29 -0.93
N GLY A 146 24.87 -11.24 0.01
CA GLY A 146 23.77 -11.54 0.93
C GLY A 146 23.46 -10.42 1.92
N GLN A 147 24.40 -9.50 2.15
CA GLN A 147 24.19 -8.38 3.08
C GLN A 147 23.28 -7.33 2.45
N ILE A 148 23.51 -6.95 1.19
CA ILE A 148 22.66 -5.97 0.50
C ILE A 148 21.23 -6.49 0.33
N ASP A 149 21.06 -7.81 0.07
CA ASP A 149 19.73 -8.46 0.07
C ASP A 149 18.99 -8.27 1.39
N MET A 150 19.69 -8.49 2.51
CA MET A 150 19.11 -8.40 3.85
C MET A 150 18.74 -6.96 4.19
N GLN A 151 19.61 -6.00 3.88
CA GLN A 151 19.35 -4.58 4.11
C GLN A 151 18.18 -4.09 3.25
N LEU A 152 18.13 -4.44 1.96
CA LEU A 152 17.01 -4.05 1.09
C LEU A 152 15.68 -4.68 1.52
N LYS A 153 15.67 -5.90 2.05
CA LYS A 153 14.46 -6.49 2.68
C LYS A 153 14.02 -5.73 3.93
N ALA A 154 14.96 -5.33 4.78
CA ALA A 154 14.66 -4.52 5.96
C ALA A 154 14.12 -3.13 5.56
N VAL A 155 14.68 -2.52 4.52
CA VAL A 155 14.17 -1.28 3.92
C VAL A 155 12.74 -1.45 3.45
N MET A 156 12.40 -2.54 2.73
CA MET A 156 11.01 -2.76 2.28
C MET A 156 10.03 -2.79 3.47
N GLN A 157 10.40 -3.42 4.58
CA GLN A 157 9.58 -3.41 5.80
C GLN A 157 9.45 -2.00 6.39
N GLY A 158 10.55 -1.23 6.42
CA GLY A 158 10.56 0.16 6.87
C GLY A 158 9.68 1.07 6.00
N LEU A 159 9.72 0.89 4.67
CA LEU A 159 8.87 1.63 3.74
C LEU A 159 7.40 1.36 4.02
N ILE A 160 7.00 0.09 4.13
CA ILE A 160 5.61 -0.27 4.45
C ILE A 160 5.18 0.23 5.82
N ALA A 161 6.06 0.22 6.82
CA ALA A 161 5.73 0.74 8.15
C ALA A 161 5.59 2.28 8.18
N ALA A 162 6.17 2.98 7.22
CA ALA A 162 6.11 4.45 7.12
C ALA A 162 4.90 4.96 6.30
N GLN A 163 4.23 4.08 5.55
CA GLN A 163 2.99 4.39 4.82
C GLN A 163 1.78 4.46 5.77
#